data_AF-A0A5K1DVA0-F1
#
_entry.id   AF-A0A5K1DVA0-F1
#
_cell.length_a   1.000
_cell.length_b   1.000
_cell.length_c   1.000
_cell.angle_alpha   90.00
_cell.angle_beta   90.00
_cell.angle_gamma   90.00
#
_symmetry.space_group_name_H-M   'P 1'
#
loop_
_entity.id
_entity.type
_entity.pdbx_description
1 polymer ?
#
loop_
_entity_poly.entity_id
_entity_poly.type
_entity_poly.pdbx_seq_one_letter_code
_entity_poly.pdbx_strand_id
1 'polypeptide(L)' 'VLNHGIPHELMDEVQRLFREHYKLRMEEKFKEFASSKRLEEGDQPLNDVDWESTFFLRHLPVSNMSDVPNLSQEF' A
#
# COMPACT_ATOMS: atom_id res chain seq x y z
N VAL A 1 -1.67 -20.84 6.14
CA VAL A 1 -1.33 -21.69 7.30
C VAL A 1 -2.20 -21.25 8.46
N LEU A 2 -2.82 -22.15 9.20
CA LEU A 2 -3.53 -21.82 10.45
C LEU A 2 -2.65 -22.24 11.64
N ASN A 3 -2.85 -21.63 12.81
CA ASN A 3 -2.03 -21.87 14.02
C ASN A 3 -0.53 -21.52 13.83
N HIS A 4 -0.26 -20.41 13.14
CA HIS A 4 1.10 -19.94 12.81
C HIS A 4 1.84 -19.24 13.98
N GLY A 5 1.20 -19.09 15.14
CA GLY A 5 1.81 -18.47 16.33
C GLY A 5 1.93 -16.94 16.29
N ILE A 6 1.41 -16.28 15.24
CA ILE A 6 1.33 -14.81 15.20
C ILE A 6 0.05 -14.40 15.94
N PRO A 7 0.12 -13.48 16.92
CA PRO A 7 -1.05 -13.02 17.64
C PRO A 7 -2.11 -12.44 16.71
N HIS A 8 -3.38 -12.77 16.96
CA HIS A 8 -4.49 -12.21 16.19
C HIS A 8 -4.61 -10.70 16.35
N GLU A 9 -4.39 -10.18 17.57
CA GLU A 9 -4.39 -8.75 17.86
C GLU A 9 -3.37 -7.98 16.99
N LEU A 10 -2.18 -8.55 16.80
CA LEU A 10 -1.15 -7.97 15.93
C LEU A 10 -1.59 -7.95 14.46
N MET A 11 -2.22 -9.04 13.98
CA MET A 11 -2.74 -9.08 12.60
C MET A 11 -3.85 -8.05 12.39
N ASP A 12 -4.74 -7.89 13.37
CA ASP A 12 -5.84 -6.92 13.32
C ASP A 12 -5.32 -5.49 13.32
N GLU A 13 -4.31 -5.19 14.14
CA GLU A 13 -3.65 -3.88 14.19
C GLU A 13 -2.95 -3.54 12.88
N VAL A 14 -2.16 -4.47 12.34
CA VAL A 14 -1.50 -4.31 11.03
C VAL A 14 -2.56 -4.04 9.96
N GLN A 15 -3.64 -4.84 9.90
CA GLN A 15 -4.72 -4.62 8.95
C GLN A 15 -5.37 -3.24 9.08
N ARG A 16 -5.60 -2.75 10.31
CA ARG A 16 -6.16 -1.41 10.57
C ARG A 16 -5.22 -0.32 10.04
N LEU A 17 -3.95 -0.37 10.43
CA LEU A 17 -2.94 0.63 10.06
C LEU A 17 -2.76 0.72 8.54
N PHE A 18 -2.71 -0.42 7.84
CA PHE A 18 -2.61 -0.44 6.38
C PHE A 18 -3.85 0.19 5.70
N ARG A 19 -5.06 -0.09 6.18
CA ARG A 19 -6.30 0.51 5.62
C ARG A 19 -6.35 2.02 5.84
N GLU A 20 -5.94 2.49 7.02
CA GLU A 20 -5.86 3.92 7.32
C GLU A 20 -4.82 4.62 6.46
N HIS A 21 -3.63 4.05 6.31
CA HIS A 21 -2.58 4.59 5.46
C HIS A 21 -3.03 4.71 3.99
N TYR A 22 -3.70 3.67 3.45
CA TYR A 22 -4.26 3.72 2.10
C TYR A 22 -5.23 4.88 1.93
N LYS A 23 -6.26 4.96 2.79
CA LYS A 23 -7.32 5.98 2.71
C LYS A 23 -6.76 7.40 2.81
N LEU A 24 -5.81 7.63 3.71
CA LEU A 24 -5.31 8.96 3.99
C LEU A 24 -4.27 9.43 2.97
N ARG A 25 -3.50 8.52 2.35
CA ARG A 25 -2.25 8.90 1.65
C ARG A 25 -2.04 8.28 0.28
N MET A 26 -2.69 7.15 -0.02
CA MET A 26 -2.49 6.43 -1.29
C MET A 26 -3.68 6.58 -2.23
N GLU A 27 -4.89 6.67 -1.70
CA GLU A 27 -6.12 6.69 -2.51
C GLU A 27 -6.16 7.88 -3.49
N GLU A 28 -5.76 9.08 -3.06
CA GLU A 28 -5.71 10.26 -3.93
C GLU A 28 -4.68 10.09 -5.06
N LYS A 29 -3.46 9.67 -4.74
CA LYS A 29 -2.40 9.39 -5.73
C LYS A 29 -2.81 8.30 -6.72
N PHE A 30 -3.53 7.29 -6.24
CA PHE A 30 -4.05 6.23 -7.09
C PHE A 30 -5.13 6.75 -8.05
N LYS A 31 -6.02 7.64 -7.59
CA LYS A 31 -7.02 8.29 -8.46
C LYS A 31 -6.37 9.18 -9.51
N GLU A 32 -5.31 9.91 -9.16
CA GLU A 32 -4.52 10.70 -10.10
C GLU A 32 -3.86 9.81 -11.16
N PHE A 33 -3.21 8.72 -10.75
CA PHE A 33 -2.62 7.73 -11.65
C PHE A 33 -3.66 7.09 -12.58
N ALA A 34 -4.79 6.66 -12.04
CA ALA A 34 -5.86 6.06 -12.82
C ALA A 34 -6.42 7.05 -13.85
N SER A 35 -6.56 8.33 -13.48
CA SER A 35 -7.00 9.39 -14.38
C SER A 35 -5.96 9.65 -15.47
N SER A 36 -4.67 9.72 -15.14
CA SER A 36 -3.61 9.97 -16.12
C SER A 36 -3.48 8.82 -17.11
N LYS A 37 -3.56 7.57 -16.65
CA LYS A 37 -3.51 6.39 -17.54
C LYS A 37 -4.69 6.31 -18.49
N ARG A 38 -5.89 6.63 -18.00
CA ARG A 38 -7.09 6.76 -18.85
C ARG A 38 -6.95 7.86 -19.90
N LEU A 39 -6.31 8.98 -19.56
CA LEU A 39 -6.05 10.04 -20.54
C LEU A 39 -5.03 9.63 -21.61
N GLU A 40 -4.03 8.81 -21.25
CA GLU A 40 -3.00 8.31 -22.17
C GLU A 40 -3.55 7.26 -23.16
N GLU A 41 -4.35 6.29 -22.69
CA GLU A 41 -4.80 5.15 -23.50
C GLU A 41 -6.24 5.28 -24.04
N GLY A 42 -7.00 6.27 -23.56
CA GLY A 42 -8.41 6.43 -23.91
C GLY A 42 -9.24 5.21 -23.47
N ASP A 43 -10.05 4.68 -24.39
CA ASP A 43 -10.88 3.48 -24.17
C ASP A 43 -10.16 2.16 -24.52
N GLN A 44 -8.85 2.20 -24.79
CA GLN A 44 -8.09 0.97 -25.08
C GLN A 44 -7.84 0.15 -23.80
N PRO A 45 -7.75 -1.19 -23.90
CA PRO A 45 -7.39 -2.04 -22.77
C PRO A 45 -5.95 -1.82 -22.29
N LEU A 46 -5.80 -1.50 -21.01
CA LEU A 46 -4.52 -1.41 -20.28
C LEU A 46 -3.98 -2.82 -20.02
N ASN A 47 -3.18 -3.37 -20.94
CA ASN A 47 -2.65 -4.74 -20.84
C ASN A 47 -1.28 -4.85 -20.14
N ASP A 48 -0.57 -3.73 -19.94
CA ASP A 48 0.79 -3.68 -19.36
C ASP A 48 0.82 -2.83 -18.08
N VAL A 49 -0.31 -2.79 -17.36
CA VAL A 49 -0.47 -2.02 -16.13
C VAL A 49 -1.23 -2.84 -15.10
N ASP A 50 -0.62 -3.00 -13.92
CA ASP A 50 -1.29 -3.59 -12.77
C ASP A 50 -2.21 -2.55 -12.10
N TRP A 51 -3.47 -2.93 -11.87
CA TRP A 51 -4.42 -2.13 -11.10
C TRP A 51 -4.14 -2.31 -9.60
N GLU A 52 -3.01 -1.75 -9.14
CA GLU A 52 -2.50 -1.93 -7.78
C GLU A 52 -1.97 -0.60 -7.21
N SER A 53 -2.06 -0.45 -5.88
CA SER A 53 -1.41 0.64 -5.14
C SER A 53 -0.55 0.05 -4.03
N THR A 54 0.77 0.21 -4.14
CA THR A 54 1.75 -0.49 -3.30
C THR A 54 2.84 0.45 -2.79
N PHE A 55 3.39 0.13 -1.62
CA PHE A 55 4.62 0.69 -1.08
C PHE A 55 5.48 -0.43 -0.48
N PHE A 56 6.77 -0.18 -0.28
CA PHE A 56 7.72 -1.21 0.16
C PHE A 56 8.33 -0.89 1.52
N LEU A 57 8.22 -1.85 2.44
CA LEU A 57 8.98 -1.92 3.68
C LEU A 57 10.09 -2.96 3.53
N ARG A 58 11.33 -2.50 3.66
CA ARG A 58 12.52 -3.32 3.80
C ARG A 58 12.87 -3.36 5.27
N HIS A 59 12.91 -4.56 5.85
CA HIS A 59 13.33 -4.74 7.24
C HIS A 59 14.83 -5.03 7.37
N LEU A 60 15.38 -5.81 6.44
CA LEU A 60 16.78 -6.26 6.43
C LEU A 60 17.43 -6.05 5.06
N PRO A 61 18.77 -5.90 4.97
CA PRO A 61 19.71 -5.81 6.10
C PRO A 61 19.63 -4.46 6.82
N VAL A 62 19.12 -3.44 6.14
CA VAL A 62 18.93 -2.09 6.70
C VAL A 62 17.47 -1.72 6.51
N SER A 63 16.80 -1.36 7.59
CA SER A 63 15.40 -0.96 7.55
C SER A 63 15.22 0.36 6.80
N ASN A 64 14.20 0.48 5.96
CA ASN A 64 13.79 1.75 5.34
C ASN A 64 12.53 2.35 5.99
N MET A 65 12.09 1.80 7.13
CA MET A 65 10.82 2.14 7.74
C MET A 65 10.72 3.63 8.10
N SER A 66 11.82 4.24 8.56
CA SER A 66 11.90 5.67 8.86
C SER A 66 11.86 6.57 7.62
N ASP A 67 12.12 6.01 6.43
CA ASP A 67 12.09 6.74 5.16
C ASP A 67 10.68 6.75 4.55
N VAL A 68 9.78 5.88 5.01
CA VAL A 68 8.41 5.81 4.48
C VAL A 68 7.61 6.99 5.05
N PRO A 69 7.25 7.96 4.21
CA PRO A 69 6.63 9.18 4.70
C PRO A 69 5.23 8.88 5.23
N ASN A 70 4.92 9.39 6.43
CA ASN A 70 3.60 9.26 7.04
C ASN A 70 3.19 7.81 7.33
N LEU A 71 4.16 6.90 7.54
CA LEU A 71 3.91 5.67 8.29
C LEU A 71 3.60 6.07 9.74
N SER A 72 2.58 5.49 10.37
CA SER A 72 2.23 5.87 11.74
C SER A 72 3.41 5.64 12.69
N GLN A 73 3.54 6.47 13.72
CA GLN A 73 4.54 6.24 14.79
C GLN A 73 4.16 5.07 15.73
N GLU A 74 3.02 4.42 15.49
CA GLU A 74 2.49 3.32 16.30
C GLU A 74 3.08 1.94 15.93
N PHE A 75 4.06 1.90 15.02
CA PHE A 75 4.73 0.66 14.59
C PHE A 75 6.03 0.38 15.37
#